data_AF-A0A848VXA1-F1
#
_entry.id   AF-A0A848VXA1-F1
#
_cell.length_a   1.000
_cell.length_b   1.000
_cell.length_c   1.000
_cell.angle_alpha   90.00
_cell.angle_beta   90.00
_cell.angle_gamma   90.00
#
_symmetry.space_group_name_H-M   'P 1'
#
loop_
_entity.id
_entity.type
_entity.pdbx_description
1 polymer ?
#
loop_
_entity_poly.entity_id
_entity_poly.type
_entity_poly.pdbx_seq_one_letter_code
_entity_poly.pdbx_strand_id
1 'polypeptide(L)'
;MNRRILLAVPLLILAACTPAMQDDLARDAAKTAVRPVLEDRFPGVPLEPATDCVIENATANEILSLAADAVTGPTANTVEIVSDILSRPATLTCLATEGLPVLIDRL
;
A
#
# COMPACT_ATOMS: atom_id res chain seq x y z
N MET A 1 36.02 15.74 -40.84
CA MET A 1 34.62 16.21 -40.78
C MET A 1 33.72 14.99 -40.87
N ASN A 2 32.90 14.52 -39.94
CA ASN A 2 32.70 14.69 -38.50
C ASN A 2 32.06 13.36 -38.05
N ARG A 3 32.71 12.59 -37.18
CA ARG A 3 32.16 11.34 -36.59
C ARG A 3 32.03 11.53 -35.07
N ARG A 4 31.35 12.62 -34.71
CA ARG A 4 30.90 12.94 -33.35
C ARG A 4 29.40 13.18 -33.51
N ILE A 5 28.60 12.82 -32.51
CA ILE A 5 27.12 12.76 -32.50
C ILE A 5 26.61 11.35 -32.77
N LEU A 6 26.77 10.46 -31.79
CA LEU A 6 25.88 9.31 -31.57
C LEU A 6 26.15 8.74 -30.17
N LEU A 7 26.01 9.58 -29.14
CA LEU A 7 26.21 9.19 -27.74
C LEU A 7 25.39 10.06 -26.76
N ALA A 8 24.21 10.54 -27.18
CA ALA A 8 23.37 11.42 -26.35
C ALA A 8 21.88 11.02 -26.35
N VAL A 9 21.57 9.73 -26.52
CA VAL A 9 20.18 9.23 -26.54
C VAL A 9 20.01 7.97 -25.67
N PRO A 10 20.30 8.03 -24.35
CA PRO A 10 19.53 7.17 -23.45
C PRO A 10 18.98 7.89 -22.21
N LEU A 11 19.16 9.21 -22.05
CA LEU A 11 18.81 9.90 -20.80
C LEU A 11 17.35 10.42 -20.73
N LEU A 12 16.58 10.35 -21.82
CA LEU A 12 15.22 10.92 -21.90
C LEU A 12 14.11 10.00 -21.39
N ILE A 13 14.43 8.77 -21.00
CA ILE A 13 13.42 7.76 -20.58
C ILE A 13 13.12 7.81 -19.07
N LEU A 14 13.91 8.55 -18.27
CA LEU A 14 13.74 8.64 -16.81
C LEU A 14 12.76 9.72 -16.36
N ALA A 15 12.25 10.57 -17.27
CA ALA A 15 11.38 11.71 -16.91
C ALA A 15 9.88 11.35 -16.81
N ALA A 16 9.51 10.07 -16.92
CA ALA A 16 8.10 9.65 -17.03
C ALA A 16 7.44 9.22 -15.71
N CYS A 17 8.08 9.39 -14.55
CA CYS A 17 7.40 9.11 -13.27
C CYS A 17 6.31 10.17 -13.05
N THR A 18 5.05 9.77 -13.25
CA THR A 18 3.90 10.65 -13.03
C THR A 18 3.50 10.66 -11.55
N PRO A 19 2.80 11.70 -11.07
CA PRO A 19 2.27 11.71 -9.70
C PRO A 19 1.38 10.49 -9.40
N ALA A 20 0.60 10.02 -10.39
CA ALA A 20 -0.23 8.82 -10.24
C ALA A 20 0.63 7.56 -10.01
N MET A 21 1.70 7.38 -10.80
CA MET A 21 2.62 6.26 -10.63
C MET A 21 3.32 6.29 -9.26
N GLN A 22 3.60 7.48 -8.74
CA GLN A 22 4.19 7.64 -7.41
C GLN A 22 3.22 7.26 -6.28
N ASP A 23 1.93 7.61 -6.41
CA ASP A 23 0.88 7.22 -5.46
C ASP A 23 0.68 5.70 -5.44
N ASP A 24 0.56 5.08 -6.62
CA ASP A 24 0.43 3.63 -6.75
C ASP A 24 1.61 2.90 -6.10
N LEU A 25 2.84 3.36 -6.36
CA LEU A 25 4.03 2.79 -5.75
C LEU A 25 4.04 2.94 -4.22
N ALA A 26 3.61 4.09 -3.70
CA ALA A 26 3.53 4.31 -2.25
C ALA A 26 2.47 3.41 -1.62
N ARG A 27 1.32 3.21 -2.26
CA ARG A 27 0.27 2.28 -1.82
C ARG A 27 0.79 0.85 -1.79
N ASP A 28 1.45 0.40 -2.85
CA ASP A 28 2.02 -0.96 -2.92
C ASP A 28 3.08 -1.19 -1.84
N ALA A 29 3.95 -0.20 -1.60
CA ALA A 29 4.89 -0.24 -0.50
C ALA A 29 4.18 -0.32 0.85
N ALA A 30 3.18 0.54 1.09
CA ALA A 30 2.40 0.55 2.33
C ALA A 30 1.71 -0.81 2.60
N LYS A 31 1.17 -1.48 1.57
CA LYS A 31 0.60 -2.85 1.71
C LYS A 31 1.60 -3.82 2.34
N THR A 32 2.88 -3.70 2.00
CA THR A 32 3.94 -4.58 2.54
C THR A 32 4.14 -4.39 4.04
N ALA A 33 4.02 -3.17 4.56
CA ALA A 33 4.11 -2.88 5.99
C ALA A 33 2.82 -3.21 6.75
N VAL A 34 1.66 -3.06 6.11
CA VAL A 34 0.33 -3.28 6.73
C VAL A 34 0.02 -4.76 6.91
N ARG A 35 0.35 -5.61 5.92
CA ARG A 35 -0.03 -7.03 5.92
C ARG A 35 0.40 -7.80 7.18
N PRO A 36 1.64 -7.68 7.69
CA PRO A 36 2.02 -8.39 8.93
C PRO A 36 1.22 -7.93 10.16
N VAL A 37 0.88 -6.65 10.26
CA VAL A 37 0.03 -6.13 11.36
C VAL A 37 -1.36 -6.74 11.31
N LEU A 38 -1.92 -6.91 10.10
CA LEU A 38 -3.21 -7.55 9.91
C LEU A 38 -3.16 -9.06 10.16
N GLU A 39 -2.08 -9.75 9.80
CA GLU A 39 -1.88 -11.18 10.09
C GLU A 39 -1.88 -11.45 11.60
N ASP A 40 -1.17 -10.61 12.37
CA ASP A 40 -1.13 -10.74 13.83
C ASP A 40 -2.51 -10.55 14.47
N ARG A 41 -3.34 -9.67 13.88
CA ARG A 41 -4.69 -9.37 14.39
C ARG A 41 -5.73 -10.40 13.93
N PHE A 42 -5.61 -10.85 12.69
CA PHE A 42 -6.57 -11.73 12.02
C PHE A 42 -5.84 -12.96 11.47
N PRO A 43 -5.39 -13.88 12.35
CA PRO A 43 -4.64 -15.04 11.90
C PRO A 43 -5.52 -16.00 11.10
N GLY A 44 -5.01 -16.46 9.96
CA GLY A 44 -5.66 -17.50 9.16
C GLY A 44 -6.83 -17.05 8.28
N VAL A 45 -7.05 -15.73 8.14
CA VAL A 45 -8.01 -15.18 7.18
C VAL A 45 -7.31 -14.58 5.95
N PRO A 46 -7.95 -14.56 4.77
CA PRO A 46 -7.40 -13.85 3.61
C PRO A 46 -7.27 -12.35 3.89
N LEU A 47 -6.04 -11.85 3.87
CA LEU A 47 -5.73 -10.48 4.26
C LEU A 47 -5.83 -9.46 3.12
N GLU A 48 -5.86 -9.90 1.87
CA GLU A 48 -5.90 -8.97 0.71
C GLU A 48 -7.05 -7.97 0.82
N PRO A 49 -8.32 -8.41 1.03
CA PRO A 49 -9.44 -7.47 1.16
C PRO A 49 -9.26 -6.50 2.34
N ALA A 50 -8.76 -6.99 3.47
CA ALA A 50 -8.53 -6.15 4.65
C ALA A 50 -7.41 -5.14 4.43
N THR A 51 -6.34 -5.55 3.74
CA THR A 51 -5.22 -4.69 3.37
C THR A 51 -5.70 -3.60 2.42
N ASP A 52 -6.47 -3.95 1.39
CA ASP A 52 -7.00 -2.98 0.44
C ASP A 52 -7.95 -1.98 1.12
N CYS A 53 -8.85 -2.45 1.99
CA CYS A 53 -9.71 -1.55 2.75
C CYS A 53 -8.93 -0.55 3.62
N VAL A 54 -7.80 -0.96 4.21
CA VAL A 54 -6.94 -0.05 4.98
C VAL A 54 -6.29 0.98 4.06
N ILE A 55 -5.72 0.56 2.92
CA ILE A 55 -5.03 1.46 1.98
C ILE A 55 -6.00 2.46 1.31
N GLU A 56 -7.20 2.03 0.96
CA GLU A 56 -8.22 2.88 0.34
C GLU A 56 -8.79 3.94 1.29
N ASN A 57 -8.77 3.66 2.60
CA ASN A 57 -9.27 4.59 3.63
C ASN A 57 -8.16 5.35 4.37
N ALA A 58 -6.90 5.19 3.95
CA ALA A 58 -5.77 5.93 4.47
C ALA A 58 -5.63 7.30 3.79
N THR A 59 -5.14 8.28 4.54
CA THR A 59 -4.73 9.57 3.99
C THR A 59 -3.38 9.46 3.28
N ALA A 60 -3.05 10.41 2.41
CA ALA A 60 -1.76 10.43 1.71
C ALA A 60 -0.55 10.42 2.69
N ASN A 61 -0.67 11.11 3.82
CA ASN A 61 0.39 11.14 4.84
C ASN A 61 0.55 9.78 5.54
N GLU A 62 -0.56 9.09 5.83
CA GLU A 62 -0.54 7.74 6.40
C GLU A 62 0.08 6.75 5.42
N ILE A 63 -0.31 6.81 4.14
CA ILE A 63 0.29 5.97 3.09
C ILE A 63 1.80 6.17 3.03
N LEU A 64 2.28 7.41 3.03
CA LEU A 64 3.73 7.68 3.02
C LEU A 64 4.42 7.15 4.27
N SER A 65 3.80 7.30 5.45
CA SER A 65 4.35 6.77 6.70
C SER A 65 4.43 5.23 6.69
N LEU A 66 3.37 4.57 6.21
CA LEU A 66 3.32 3.11 6.11
C LEU A 66 4.29 2.60 5.04
N ALA A 67 4.42 3.30 3.91
CA ALA A 67 5.34 2.97 2.83
C ALA A 67 6.80 3.06 3.27
N ALA A 68 7.15 4.02 4.14
CA ALA A 68 8.50 4.14 4.69
C ALA A 68 8.91 2.89 5.50
N ASP A 69 7.93 2.25 6.15
CA ASP A 69 8.14 1.03 6.95
C ASP A 69 8.14 -0.26 6.11
N ALA A 70 7.92 -0.18 4.79
CA ALA A 70 7.85 -1.36 3.91
C ALA A 70 9.15 -2.18 3.88
N VAL A 71 10.29 -1.53 4.05
CA VAL A 71 11.62 -2.16 3.96
C VAL A 71 12.09 -2.66 5.33
N THR A 72 11.85 -1.88 6.38
CA THR A 72 12.28 -2.21 7.75
C THR A 72 11.30 -3.11 8.49
N GLY A 73 10.07 -3.23 7.97
CA GLY A 73 8.95 -3.89 8.64
C GLY A 73 8.16 -2.93 9.54
N PRO A 74 6.98 -3.37 10.01
CA PRO A 74 6.11 -2.56 10.84
C PRO A 74 6.73 -2.19 12.18
N THR A 75 6.46 -0.97 12.60
CA THR A 75 6.84 -0.36 13.89
C THR A 75 5.60 -0.15 14.77
N ALA A 76 5.79 0.34 16.00
CA ALA A 76 4.66 0.74 16.85
C ALA A 76 3.77 1.81 16.18
N ASN A 77 4.36 2.74 15.43
CA ASN A 77 3.63 3.75 14.68
C ASN A 77 2.81 3.12 13.54
N THR A 78 3.34 2.11 12.84
CA THR A 78 2.59 1.36 11.83
C THR A 78 1.33 0.72 12.44
N VAL A 79 1.47 0.08 13.61
CA VAL A 79 0.34 -0.54 14.32
C VAL A 79 -0.70 0.49 14.74
N GLU A 80 -0.26 1.65 15.24
CA GLU A 80 -1.14 2.75 15.62
C GLU A 80 -1.93 3.29 14.41
N ILE A 81 -1.25 3.60 13.31
CA ILE A 81 -1.88 4.10 12.07
C ILE A 81 -2.88 3.07 11.53
N VAL A 82 -2.51 1.79 11.44
CA VAL A 82 -3.41 0.74 10.96
C VAL A 82 -4.62 0.61 11.89
N SER A 83 -4.42 0.67 13.21
CA SER A 83 -5.52 0.58 14.18
C SER A 83 -6.47 1.76 14.08
N ASP A 84 -5.95 2.98 13.90
CA ASP A 84 -6.77 4.18 13.67
C ASP A 84 -7.60 4.02 12.39
N ILE A 85 -6.98 3.63 11.28
CA ILE A 85 -7.67 3.41 10.01
C ILE A 85 -8.76 2.35 10.13
N LEU A 86 -8.49 1.22 10.79
CA LEU A 86 -9.47 0.16 11.01
C LEU A 86 -10.67 0.61 11.84
N SER A 87 -10.49 1.60 12.72
CA SER A 87 -11.58 2.15 13.54
C SER A 87 -12.51 3.09 12.77
N ARG A 88 -12.13 3.50 11.55
CA ARG A 88 -12.92 4.44 10.74
C ARG A 88 -14.20 3.77 10.24
N PRO A 89 -15.37 4.45 10.25
CA PRO A 89 -16.62 3.89 9.76
C PRO A 89 -16.56 3.42 8.30
N ALA A 90 -15.82 4.12 7.45
CA ALA A 90 -15.65 3.77 6.03
C ALA A 90 -14.85 2.48 5.87
N THR A 91 -13.77 2.29 6.63
CA THR A 91 -12.98 1.05 6.64
C THR A 91 -13.80 -0.13 7.15
N LEU A 92 -14.56 0.06 8.25
CA LEU A 92 -15.45 -0.97 8.77
C LEU A 92 -16.52 -1.39 7.75
N THR A 93 -17.06 -0.42 7.00
CA THR A 93 -18.01 -0.70 5.92
C THR A 93 -17.36 -1.50 4.80
N CYS A 94 -16.17 -1.10 4.35
CA CYS A 94 -15.40 -1.82 3.34
C CYS A 94 -15.10 -3.27 3.77
N LEU A 95 -14.67 -3.48 5.02
CA LEU A 95 -14.42 -4.82 5.55
C LEU A 95 -15.68 -5.69 5.54
N ALA A 96 -16.85 -5.11 5.85
CA ALA A 96 -18.11 -5.83 5.83
C ALA A 96 -18.57 -6.19 4.41
N THR A 97 -18.28 -5.35 3.40
CA THR A 97 -18.74 -5.56 2.02
C THR A 97 -17.75 -6.34 1.16
N GLU A 98 -16.45 -6.18 1.38
CA GLU A 98 -15.38 -6.78 0.57
C GLU A 98 -14.66 -7.91 1.33
N GLY A 99 -14.41 -7.73 2.64
CA GLY A 99 -13.65 -8.68 3.44
C GLY A 99 -14.47 -9.88 3.92
N LEU A 100 -15.65 -9.63 4.45
CA LEU A 100 -16.50 -10.69 5.01
C LEU A 100 -16.95 -11.74 3.98
N PRO A 101 -17.36 -11.39 2.74
CA PRO A 101 -17.76 -12.40 1.75
C PRO A 101 -16.67 -13.44 1.47
N VAL A 102 -15.40 -13.02 1.43
CA VAL A 102 -14.26 -13.91 1.20
C VAL A 102 -14.11 -14.97 2.31
N LEU A 103 -14.56 -14.68 3.53
CA LEU A 103 -14.57 -15.64 4.63
C LEU A 103 -15.71 -16.64 4.52
N ILE A 104 -16.88 -16.16 4.07
CA ILE A 104 -18.08 -16.98 3.97
C ILE A 104 -17.95 -17.98 2.80
N ASP A 105 -17.35 -17.58 1.69
CA ASP A 105 -17.14 -18.45 0.52
C ASP A 105 -16.20 -19.66 0.80
N ARG A 106 -15.50 -19.66 1.94
CA ARG A 106 -14.61 -20.76 2.36
C ARG A 106 -15.26 -21.76 3.33
N LEU A 107 -16.49 -21.50 3.79
CA LEU A 107 -17.26 -22.39 4.69
C LEU A 107 -18.10 -23.39 3.88
#